data_AF-A0A946UI04-F1
#
_entry.id   AF-A0A946UI04-F1
#
_cell.length_a   1.000
_cell.length_b   1.000
_cell.length_c   1.000
_cell.angle_alpha   90.00
_cell.angle_beta   90.00
_cell.angle_gamma   90.00
#
_symmetry.space_group_name_H-M   'P 1'
#
loop_
_entity.id
_entity.type
_entity.pdbx_description
1 polymer ?
#
loop_
_entity_poly.entity_id
_entity_poly.type
_entity_poly.pdbx_seq_one_letter_code
_entity_poly.pdbx_strand_id
1 'polypeptide(L)'
;MNEDYEIVSVEPTGPPKDMDGSDWHCYIIGQGKNKIRGYQQGSLKVVTQSVQEIVMRLNERRYGKRGRVHLDMSANSKKAKSK
;
A
#
# COMPACT_ATOMS: atom_id res chain seq x y z
N MET A 1 -16.08 11.13 5.58
CA MET A 1 -15.67 11.43 4.18
C MET A 1 -14.67 10.35 3.79
N ASN A 2 -14.94 9.60 2.72
CA ASN A 2 -14.05 8.55 2.23
C ASN A 2 -13.09 9.24 1.26
N GLU A 3 -11.94 9.71 1.74
CA GLU A 3 -10.92 10.23 0.84
C GLU A 3 -10.28 9.06 0.08
N ASP A 4 -10.18 9.24 -1.25
CA ASP A 4 -9.44 8.34 -2.13
C ASP A 4 -7.94 8.43 -1.86
N TYR A 5 -7.22 7.40 -2.32
CA TYR A 5 -5.78 7.48 -2.36
C TYR A 5 -5.37 8.45 -3.45
N GLU A 6 -4.47 9.38 -3.12
CA GLU A 6 -3.88 10.33 -4.05
C GLU A 6 -2.37 10.43 -3.84
N ILE A 7 -1.65 10.78 -4.91
CA ILE A 7 -0.23 11.07 -4.81
C ILE A 7 -0.07 12.47 -4.22
N VAL A 8 0.51 12.55 -3.02
CA VAL A 8 0.75 13.83 -2.33
C VAL A 8 2.05 14.46 -2.81
N SER A 9 3.11 13.65 -2.97
CA SER A 9 4.42 14.14 -3.39
C SER A 9 5.29 12.97 -3.85
N VAL A 10 6.17 13.25 -4.83
CA VAL A 10 7.21 12.34 -5.31
C VAL A 10 8.48 13.18 -5.43
N GLU A 11 9.42 12.95 -4.52
CA GLU A 11 10.68 13.69 -4.49
C GLU A 11 11.85 12.74 -4.79
N PRO A 12 12.82 13.16 -5.63
CA PRO A 12 14.09 12.47 -5.72
C PRO A 12 14.77 12.51 -4.34
N THR A 13 15.32 11.38 -3.93
CA THR A 13 15.96 11.23 -2.63
C THR A 13 17.26 10.46 -2.76
N GLY A 14 18.11 10.55 -1.73
CA GLY A 14 19.28 9.69 -1.64
C GLY A 14 18.88 8.25 -1.32
N PRO A 15 19.81 7.29 -1.49
CA PRO A 15 19.60 5.94 -1.02
C PRO A 15 19.18 5.92 0.46
N PRO A 16 18.16 5.11 0.81
CA PRO A 16 17.88 4.79 2.21
C PRO A 16 19.12 4.21 2.89
N LYS A 17 19.20 4.35 4.21
CA LYS A 17 20.32 3.83 5.00
C LYS A 17 20.51 2.33 4.70
N ASP A 18 21.74 1.95 4.35
CA ASP A 18 22.15 0.59 3.99
C ASP A 18 21.60 0.06 2.64
N MET A 19 21.13 0.94 1.74
CA MET A 19 20.77 0.55 0.38
C MET A 19 21.73 1.17 -0.64
N ASP A 20 22.37 0.32 -1.46
CA ASP A 20 23.15 0.76 -2.60
C ASP A 20 22.27 1.04 -3.81
N GLY A 21 22.61 2.06 -4.59
CA GLY A 21 21.93 2.40 -5.83
C GLY A 21 21.76 3.91 -6.05
N SER A 22 21.66 4.29 -7.32
CA SER A 22 21.35 5.65 -7.75
C SER A 22 19.87 5.81 -8.09
N ASP A 23 19.41 7.06 -8.19
CA ASP A 23 18.05 7.40 -8.65
C ASP A 23 16.93 6.92 -7.72
N TRP A 24 17.14 7.08 -6.42
CA TRP A 24 16.09 6.84 -5.44
C TRP A 24 15.05 7.95 -5.45
N HIS A 25 13.79 7.57 -5.28
CA HIS A 25 12.68 8.50 -5.19
C HIS A 25 11.80 8.09 -4.03
N CYS A 26 11.48 9.07 -3.18
CA CYS A 26 10.53 8.90 -2.08
C CYS A 26 9.19 9.42 -2.54
N TYR A 27 8.15 8.59 -2.39
CA TYR A 27 6.79 8.99 -2.69
C TYR A 27 5.90 8.92 -1.45
N ILE A 28 4.90 9.80 -1.42
CA ILE A 28 3.90 9.88 -0.37
C ILE A 28 2.53 9.75 -1.03
N ILE A 29 1.79 8.72 -0.62
CA ILE A 29 0.39 8.54 -0.97
C ILE A 29 -0.45 8.96 0.23
N GLY A 30 -1.35 9.91 0.02
CA GLY A 30 -2.29 10.40 1.03
C GLY A 30 -3.63 9.71 0.92
N GLN A 31 -4.30 9.53 2.05
CA GLN A 31 -5.66 9.04 2.13
C GLN A 31 -6.35 9.66 3.35
N GLY A 32 -6.85 10.88 3.17
CA GLY A 32 -7.32 11.75 4.25
C GLY A 32 -6.24 11.99 5.31
N LYS A 33 -6.44 11.46 6.52
CA LYS A 33 -5.44 11.58 7.61
C LYS A 33 -4.29 10.58 7.50
N ASN A 34 -4.45 9.52 6.71
CA ASN A 34 -3.43 8.48 6.59
C ASN A 34 -2.42 8.85 5.49
N LYS A 35 -1.14 8.52 5.70
CA LYS A 35 -0.07 8.76 4.74
C LYS A 35 0.81 7.52 4.62
N ILE A 36 0.96 7.03 3.41
CA ILE A 36 1.84 5.91 3.07
C ILE A 36 3.10 6.49 2.45
N ARG A 37 4.25 6.25 3.08
CA ARG A 37 5.56 6.63 2.54
C ARG A 37 6.24 5.40 1.95
N GLY A 38 6.69 5.52 0.71
CA GLY A 38 7.44 4.46 0.01
C GLY A 38 8.71 5.01 -0.63
N TYR A 39 9.66 4.10 -0.85
CA TYR A 39 10.91 4.38 -1.55
C TYR A 39 10.98 3.46 -2.75
N GLN A 40 11.30 4.03 -3.91
CA GLN A 40 11.47 3.26 -5.14
C GLN A 40 12.66 3.78 -5.91
N GLN A 41 13.47 2.85 -6.42
CA GLN A 41 14.58 3.16 -7.31
C GLN A 41 14.09 3.23 -8.76
N GLY A 42 14.63 4.18 -9.52
CA GLY A 42 14.38 4.33 -10.95
C GLY A 42 14.23 5.79 -11.36
N SER A 43 14.04 6.04 -12.65
CA SER A 43 13.83 7.41 -13.14
C SER A 43 12.49 7.97 -12.64
N LEU A 44 12.43 9.28 -12.40
CA LEU A 44 11.22 9.97 -11.94
C LEU A 44 9.95 9.58 -12.73
N LYS A 45 10.06 9.45 -14.06
CA LYS A 45 8.94 9.01 -14.92
C LYS A 45 8.43 7.61 -14.58
N VAL A 46 9.35 6.65 -14.45
CA VAL A 46 9.02 5.26 -14.12
C VAL A 46 8.44 5.17 -12.72
N VAL A 47 9.06 5.85 -11.75
CA VAL A 47 8.57 5.90 -10.38
C VAL A 47 7.18 6.49 -10.33
N THR A 48 6.95 7.64 -10.98
CA THR A 48 5.64 8.29 -11.04
C THR A 48 4.58 7.36 -11.61
N GLN A 49 4.87 6.68 -12.71
CA GLN A 49 3.96 5.71 -13.33
C GLN A 49 3.65 4.53 -12.39
N SER A 50 4.66 3.99 -11.71
CA SER A 50 4.47 2.94 -10.71
C SER A 50 3.60 3.43 -9.55
N VAL A 51 3.84 4.64 -9.03
CA VAL A 51 3.03 5.21 -7.93
C VAL A 51 1.58 5.43 -8.37
N GLN A 52 1.36 5.91 -9.59
CA GLN A 52 0.02 6.07 -10.17
C GLN A 52 -0.71 4.73 -10.24
N GLU A 53 -0.03 3.67 -10.68
CA GLU A 53 -0.61 2.33 -10.72
C GLU A 53 -0.92 1.80 -9.31
N ILE A 54 -0.04 2.04 -8.33
CA ILE A 54 -0.28 1.68 -6.93
C ILE A 54 -1.53 2.38 -6.40
N VAL A 55 -1.66 3.69 -6.62
CA VAL A 55 -2.83 4.48 -6.22
C VAL A 55 -4.10 3.97 -6.89
N MET A 56 -4.05 3.71 -8.20
CA MET A 56 -5.17 3.14 -8.95
C MET A 56 -5.60 1.80 -8.33
N ARG A 57 -4.68 0.86 -8.10
CA ARG A 57 -4.98 -0.44 -7.48
C ARG A 57 -5.50 -0.31 -6.05
N LEU A 58 -5.00 0.65 -5.27
CA LEU A 58 -5.48 0.92 -3.91
C LEU A 58 -6.93 1.40 -3.94
N ASN A 59 -7.24 2.32 -4.86
CA ASN A 59 -8.60 2.79 -5.09
C ASN A 59 -9.49 1.66 -5.61
N GLU A 60 -9.06 0.88 -6.60
CA GLU A 60 -9.81 -0.28 -7.11
C GLU A 60 -10.13 -1.30 -6.01
N ARG A 61 -9.22 -1.57 -5.06
CA ARG A 61 -9.50 -2.43 -3.90
C ARG A 61 -10.54 -1.83 -2.97
N ARG A 62 -10.51 -0.50 -2.78
CA ARG A 62 -11.47 0.24 -1.96
C ARG A 62 -12.86 0.23 -2.59
N TYR A 63 -12.93 0.44 -3.89
CA TYR A 63 -14.15 0.40 -4.70
C TYR A 63 -14.59 -1.03 -5.04
N GLY A 64 -13.69 -2.01 -4.83
CA GLY A 64 -13.85 -3.42 -5.13
C GLY A 64 -15.07 -4.03 -4.46
N LYS A 65 -15.90 -4.65 -5.29
CA LYS A 65 -17.21 -5.25 -5.03
C LYS A 65 -17.39 -5.71 -3.57
N ARG A 66 -18.54 -5.38 -2.98
CA ARG A 66 -19.14 -5.99 -1.77
C ARG A 66 -19.44 -7.49 -2.01
N GLY A 67 -18.47 -8.24 -2.52
CA GLY A 67 -18.51 -9.69 -2.68
C GLY A 67 -18.14 -10.28 -1.34
N ARG A 68 -19.18 -10.60 -0.56
CA ARG A 68 -19.18 -11.37 0.68
C ARG A 68 -17.97 -12.32 0.73
N VAL A 69 -16.95 -11.99 1.52
CA VAL A 69 -15.97 -13.00 1.92
C VAL A 69 -16.77 -14.04 2.69
N HIS A 70 -16.95 -15.23 2.12
CA HIS A 70 -17.28 -16.40 2.93
C HIS A 70 -16.03 -16.68 3.76
N LEU A 71 -15.89 -15.95 4.87
CA LEU A 71 -14.98 -16.34 5.93
C LEU A 71 -15.61 -17.59 6.51
N ASP A 72 -15.16 -18.76 6.05
CA ASP A 72 -15.32 -19.97 6.83
C ASP A 72 -14.55 -19.74 8.12
N MET A 73 -15.25 -19.22 9.13
CA MET A 73 -14.78 -19.26 10.50
C MET A 73 -14.84 -20.73 10.89
N SER A 74 -13.80 -21.48 10.53
CA SER A 74 -13.56 -22.80 11.08
C SER A 74 -13.43 -22.63 12.59
N ALA A 75 -14.56 -22.81 13.26
CA ALA A 75 -14.68 -22.84 14.69
C ALA A 75 -13.95 -24.07 15.19
N ASN A 76 -12.62 -23.99 15.33
CA ASN A 76 -11.88 -24.96 16.13
C ASN A 76 -12.10 -24.65 17.61
N SER A 77 -13.35 -24.79 18.05
CA SER A 77 -13.73 -24.75 19.44
C SER A 77 -13.82 -26.18 19.97
N LYS A 78 -13.02 -26.42 21.01
CA LYS A 78 -13.19 -27.44 22.08
C LYS A 78 -12.75 -28.88 21.77
N LYS A 79 -11.61 -29.26 22.37
CA LYS A 79 -11.51 -30.46 23.22
C LYS A 79 -10.50 -30.24 24.34
N ALA A 80 -10.97 -29.68 25.45
CA ALA A 80 -10.42 -30.01 26.76
C ALA A 80 -11.45 -30.94 27.42
N LYS A 81 -11.11 -32.22 27.54
CA LYS A 81 -11.76 -33.15 28.47
C LYS A 81 -10.67 -33.86 29.25
N SER A 82 -10.72 -33.65 30.56
CA SER A 82 -9.99 -34.33 31.62
C SER A 82 -9.94 -35.84 31.44
N LYS A 83 -8.85 -36.42 31.92
CA LYS A 83 -8.85 -37.71 32.59
C LYS A 83 -8.06 -37.59 33.88
#